data_AF-A0A177QES2-F1
#
_entry.id   AF-A0A177QES2-F1
#
_cell.length_a   1.000
_cell.length_b   1.000
_cell.length_c   1.000
_cell.angle_alpha   90.00
_cell.angle_beta   90.00
_cell.angle_gamma   90.00
#
_symmetry.space_group_name_H-M   'P 1'
#
loop_
_entity.id
_entity.type
_entity.pdbx_description
1 polymer ?
#
loop_
_entity_poly.entity_id
_entity_poly.type
_entity_poly.pdbx_seq_one_letter_code
_entity_poly.pdbx_strand_id
1 'polypeptide(L)'
;MAERNSPKFAIDCMLANVSSLLEADGCVLEFSETGCSRITPDRMRSGDFVKVRLWVEGEEAFVDIQLAEVKKIHKHWIKVEMIHVSHTDRLRLNRCIDTPAATHIRESSLTDHLLIRA
;
A
#
# COMPACT_ATOMS: atom_id res chain seq x y z
N MET A 1 -21.64 -19.70 -7.13
CA MET A 1 -20.35 -20.08 -6.52
C MET A 1 -19.53 -18.79 -6.44
N ALA A 2 -19.62 -18.05 -5.33
CA ALA A 2 -18.95 -16.75 -5.19
C ALA A 2 -17.52 -16.95 -4.69
N GLU A 3 -16.55 -16.38 -5.40
CA GLU A 3 -15.12 -16.39 -5.08
C GLU A 3 -14.89 -15.82 -3.67
N ARG A 4 -14.72 -16.70 -2.69
CA ARG A 4 -14.63 -16.37 -1.26
C ARG A 4 -13.25 -15.85 -0.82
N ASN A 5 -12.35 -15.61 -1.77
CA ASN A 5 -10.94 -15.28 -1.52
C ASN A 5 -10.49 -13.94 -2.12
N SER A 6 -11.40 -13.14 -2.69
CA SER A 6 -11.04 -11.80 -3.16
C SER A 6 -10.97 -10.81 -1.98
N PRO A 7 -9.92 -9.97 -1.91
CA PRO A 7 -9.83 -8.92 -0.89
C PRO A 7 -11.05 -8.02 -0.92
N LYS A 8 -11.69 -7.82 0.24
CA LYS A 8 -12.88 -6.97 0.38
C LYS A 8 -12.54 -5.48 0.19
N PHE A 9 -11.29 -5.11 0.45
CA PHE A 9 -10.84 -3.73 0.38
C PHE A 9 -9.70 -3.56 -0.63
N ALA A 10 -9.62 -2.37 -1.20
CA ALA A 10 -8.46 -1.88 -1.92
C ALA A 10 -8.04 -0.52 -1.37
N ILE A 11 -6.78 -0.16 -1.60
CA ILE A 11 -6.26 1.16 -1.28
C ILE A 11 -5.60 1.70 -2.55
N ASP A 12 -6.05 2.87 -2.99
CA ASP A 12 -5.44 3.62 -4.09
C ASP A 12 -4.67 4.79 -3.49
N CYS A 13 -3.36 4.84 -3.73
CA CYS A 13 -2.47 5.76 -3.01
C CYS A 13 -1.29 6.21 -3.87
N MET A 14 -0.73 7.36 -3.52
CA MET A 14 0.41 7.98 -4.20
C MET A 14 1.56 8.12 -3.23
N LEU A 15 2.75 7.66 -3.63
CA LEU A 15 3.98 7.76 -2.86
C LEU A 15 4.34 9.23 -2.65
N ALA A 16 4.58 9.63 -1.40
CA ALA A 16 4.98 10.99 -1.07
C ALA A 16 6.47 11.20 -1.39
N ASN A 17 6.77 12.26 -2.14
CA ASN A 17 8.12 12.58 -2.64
C ASN A 17 9.21 12.84 -1.59
N VAL A 18 8.89 12.88 -0.30
CA VAL A 18 9.76 13.51 0.73
C VAL A 18 10.11 12.59 1.91
N SER A 19 9.90 11.27 1.77
CA SER A 19 9.97 10.35 2.90
C SER A 19 11.09 9.31 2.73
N SER A 20 11.81 9.04 3.82
CA SER A 20 12.77 7.92 3.93
C SER A 20 12.08 6.55 4.06
N LEU A 21 10.75 6.54 4.20
CA LEU A 21 9.88 5.38 4.27
C LEU A 21 8.93 5.35 3.06
N LEU A 22 8.40 4.19 2.70
CA LEU A 22 7.28 4.11 1.76
C LEU A 22 6.04 4.70 2.45
N GLU A 23 5.90 6.03 2.39
CA GLU A 23 4.76 6.78 2.90
C GLU A 23 3.93 7.26 1.71
N ALA A 24 2.62 7.03 1.76
CA ALA A 24 1.72 7.34 0.68
C ALA A 24 0.45 8.04 1.18
N ASP A 25 -0.10 8.92 0.35
CA ASP A 25 -1.41 9.53 0.54
C ASP A 25 -2.43 8.82 -0.34
N GLY A 26 -3.58 8.45 0.22
CA GLY A 26 -4.54 7.66 -0.54
C GLY A 26 -5.97 7.65 -0.01
N CYS A 27 -6.73 6.70 -0.53
CA CYS A 27 -8.10 6.45 -0.12
C CYS A 27 -8.39 4.95 -0.04
N VAL A 28 -9.24 4.59 0.92
CA VAL A 28 -9.69 3.22 1.09
C VAL A 28 -10.97 3.01 0.29
N LEU A 29 -11.03 1.88 -0.39
CA LEU A 29 -12.11 1.44 -1.25
C LEU A 29 -12.66 0.10 -0.70
N GLU A 30 -13.98 0.01 -0.53
CA GLU A 30 -14.67 -1.25 -0.20
C GLU A 30 -15.40 -1.76 -1.43
N PHE A 31 -15.18 -3.03 -1.78
CA PHE A 31 -15.92 -3.72 -2.83
C PHE A 31 -17.22 -4.29 -2.27
N SER A 32 -18.30 -4.09 -3.02
CA SER A 32 -19.64 -4.64 -2.77
C SER A 32 -20.21 -5.26 -4.05
N GLU A 33 -21.32 -5.96 -3.93
CA GLU A 33 -22.04 -6.52 -5.10
C GLU A 33 -22.44 -5.45 -6.12
N THR A 34 -22.59 -4.20 -5.67
CA THR A 34 -23.01 -3.06 -6.50
C THR A 34 -21.84 -2.23 -7.05
N GLY A 35 -20.59 -2.59 -6.74
CA GLY A 35 -19.40 -1.88 -7.22
C GLY A 35 -18.38 -1.58 -6.13
N CYS A 36 -17.88 -0.34 -6.12
CA CYS A 36 -16.81 0.08 -5.21
C CYS A 36 -17.16 1.44 -4.60
N SER A 37 -16.95 1.59 -3.29
CA SER A 37 -17.23 2.84 -2.55
C SER A 37 -16.03 3.27 -1.74
N ARG A 38 -15.78 4.58 -1.69
CA ARG A 38 -14.76 5.16 -0.81
C ARG A 38 -15.25 5.08 0.63
N ILE A 39 -14.38 4.58 1.50
CA ILE A 39 -14.64 4.44 2.92
C ILE A 39 -13.51 5.08 3.72
N THR A 40 -13.75 5.24 5.02
CA THR A 40 -12.75 5.69 5.99
C THR A 40 -11.99 4.49 6.57
N PRO A 41 -10.73 4.68 7.01
CA PRO A 41 -9.90 3.59 7.53
C PRO A 41 -10.48 2.85 8.75
N ASP A 42 -11.37 3.46 9.54
CA ASP A 42 -12.00 2.85 10.73
C ASP A 42 -12.89 1.64 10.41
N ARG A 43 -13.26 1.45 9.13
CA ARG A 43 -14.01 0.26 8.69
C ARG A 43 -13.12 -0.96 8.44
N MET A 44 -11.81 -0.78 8.38
CA MET A 44 -10.82 -1.85 8.27
C MET A 44 -10.36 -2.31 9.66
N ARG A 45 -9.77 -3.49 9.74
CA ARG A 45 -9.17 -4.05 10.94
C ARG A 45 -7.78 -4.61 10.65
N SER A 46 -6.95 -4.68 11.69
CA SER A 46 -5.69 -5.42 11.58
C SER A 46 -5.97 -6.89 11.28
N GLY A 47 -5.20 -7.48 10.37
CA GLY A 47 -5.41 -8.82 9.80
C GLY A 47 -6.28 -8.84 8.53
N ASP A 48 -6.90 -7.71 8.14
CA ASP A 48 -7.59 -7.65 6.85
C ASP A 48 -6.60 -7.70 5.69
N PHE A 49 -6.98 -8.42 4.63
CA PHE A 49 -6.23 -8.44 3.38
C PHE A 49 -6.80 -7.42 2.40
N VAL A 50 -5.90 -6.68 1.75
CA VAL A 50 -6.22 -5.60 0.82
C VAL A 50 -5.38 -5.69 -0.45
N LYS A 51 -5.91 -5.15 -1.54
CA LYS A 51 -5.10 -4.80 -2.72
C LYS A 51 -4.59 -3.38 -2.58
N VAL A 52 -3.37 -3.09 -3.03
CA VAL A 52 -2.86 -1.71 -3.04
C VAL A 52 -2.38 -1.33 -4.42
N ARG A 53 -2.84 -0.19 -4.92
CA ARG A 53 -2.28 0.47 -6.10
C ARG A 53 -1.49 1.67 -5.60
N LEU A 54 -0.19 1.64 -5.85
CA LEU A 54 0.72 2.70 -5.42
C LEU A 54 1.25 3.43 -6.65
N TRP A 55 0.80 4.66 -6.83
CA TRP A 55 1.31 5.59 -7.83
C TRP A 55 2.62 6.19 -7.35
N VAL A 56 3.61 6.25 -8.22
CA VAL A 56 4.89 6.90 -7.94
C VAL A 56 4.99 8.12 -8.83
N GLU A 57 5.27 9.29 -8.26
CA GLU A 57 5.38 10.50 -9.07
C GLU A 57 6.50 10.35 -10.11
N GLY A 58 6.21 10.74 -11.35
CA GLY A 58 7.14 10.61 -12.48
C GLY A 58 7.16 9.25 -13.16
N GLU A 59 6.41 8.26 -12.66
CA GLU A 59 6.24 6.96 -13.32
C GLU A 59 4.86 6.86 -13.98
N GLU A 60 4.80 6.30 -15.20
CA GLU A 60 3.55 6.16 -15.95
C GLU A 60 2.63 5.03 -15.43
N ALA A 61 3.22 4.03 -14.76
CA ALA A 61 2.52 2.87 -14.25
C ALA A 61 2.46 2.87 -12.71
N PHE A 62 1.36 2.39 -12.13
CA PHE A 62 1.30 2.11 -10.70
C PHE A 62 2.07 0.83 -10.36
N VAL A 63 2.48 0.70 -9.09
CA VAL A 63 2.97 -0.54 -8.49
C VAL A 63 1.74 -1.31 -8.02
N ASP A 64 1.53 -2.52 -8.56
CA ASP A 64 0.38 -3.36 -8.23
C ASP A 64 0.74 -4.36 -7.12
N ILE A 65 0.20 -4.13 -5.93
CA ILE A 65 0.37 -5.00 -4.77
C ILE A 65 -0.89 -5.86 -4.66
N GLN A 66 -0.80 -7.09 -5.16
CA GLN A 66 -1.93 -8.01 -5.27
C GLN A 66 -2.48 -8.46 -3.92
N LEU A 67 -1.62 -8.49 -2.91
CA LEU A 67 -2.00 -8.88 -1.55
C LEU A 67 -1.12 -8.16 -0.54
N ALA A 68 -1.76 -7.40 0.34
CA ALA A 68 -1.16 -6.83 1.52
C ALA A 68 -2.03 -7.09 2.75
N GLU A 69 -1.42 -7.24 3.92
CA GLU A 69 -2.11 -7.40 5.19
C GLU A 69 -2.05 -6.10 5.99
N VAL A 70 -3.19 -5.67 6.53
CA VAL A 70 -3.25 -4.54 7.44
C VAL A 70 -2.63 -4.94 8.77
N LYS A 71 -1.46 -4.40 9.09
CA LYS A 71 -0.79 -4.66 10.37
C LYS A 71 -1.25 -3.75 11.48
N LYS A 72 -1.56 -2.49 11.16
CA LYS A 72 -1.98 -1.50 12.14
C LYS A 72 -2.81 -0.39 11.51
N ILE A 73 -3.82 0.07 12.24
CA ILE A 73 -4.57 1.29 11.91
C ILE A 73 -4.43 2.24 13.10
N HIS A 74 -4.06 3.49 12.84
CA HIS A 74 -3.95 4.52 13.86
C HIS A 74 -4.41 5.87 13.30
N LYS A 75 -5.61 6.31 13.70
CA LYS A 75 -6.27 7.50 13.14
C LYS A 75 -6.39 7.35 11.62
N HIS A 76 -5.73 8.23 10.87
CA HIS A 76 -5.70 8.25 9.40
C HIS A 76 -4.58 7.40 8.81
N TRP A 77 -3.76 6.76 9.64
CA TRP A 77 -2.61 5.97 9.19
C TRP A 77 -2.94 4.49 9.16
N ILE A 78 -2.60 3.85 8.05
CA ILE A 78 -2.71 2.42 7.81
C ILE A 78 -1.31 1.90 7.53
N LYS A 79 -0.80 1.01 8.37
CA LYS A 79 0.42 0.25 8.08
C LYS A 79 0.01 -1.08 7.45
N VAL A 80 0.48 -1.33 6.24
CA VAL A 80 0.30 -2.60 5.56
C VAL A 80 1.63 -3.34 5.38
N GLU A 81 1.59 -4.65 5.38
CA GLU A 81 2.70 -5.52 4.94
C GLU A 81 2.39 -6.05 3.55
N MET A 82 3.31 -5.84 2.61
CA MET A 82 3.17 -6.25 1.22
C MET A 82 3.61 -7.71 1.06
N ILE A 83 2.66 -8.60 0.82
CA ILE A 83 2.91 -10.04 0.75
C ILE A 83 3.21 -10.45 -0.69
N HIS A 84 2.34 -10.07 -1.62
CA HIS A 84 2.49 -10.40 -3.04
C HIS A 84 2.68 -9.14 -3.88
N VAL A 85 3.94 -8.94 -4.30
CA VAL A 85 4.38 -7.89 -5.21
C VAL A 85 5.22 -8.54 -6.30
N SER A 86 5.06 -8.11 -7.55
CA SER A 86 5.86 -8.64 -8.66
C SER A 86 7.35 -8.31 -8.45
N HIS A 87 8.24 -9.13 -9.02
CA HIS A 87 9.69 -8.86 -8.93
C HIS A 87 10.04 -7.50 -9.53
N THR A 88 9.43 -7.17 -10.68
CA THR A 88 9.59 -5.87 -11.35
C THR A 88 9.16 -4.72 -10.45
N ASP A 89 7.99 -4.82 -9.83
CA ASP A 89 7.48 -3.78 -8.93
C ASP A 89 8.29 -3.66 -7.64
N ARG A 90 8.81 -4.77 -7.11
CA ARG A 90 9.76 -4.74 -5.98
C ARG A 90 11.03 -3.98 -6.33
N LEU A 91 11.58 -4.17 -7.53
CA LEU A 91 12.74 -3.40 -8.00
C LEU A 91 12.40 -1.90 -8.13
N ARG A 92 11.19 -1.57 -8.59
CA ARG A 92 10.71 -0.18 -8.66
C ARG A 92 10.63 0.46 -7.27
N LEU A 93 10.05 -0.23 -6.29
CA LEU A 93 9.97 0.23 -4.89
C LEU A 93 11.35 0.43 -4.25
N ASN A 94 12.28 -0.50 -4.46
CA ASN A 94 13.64 -0.37 -3.93
C ASN A 94 14.35 0.88 -4.48
N ARG A 95 14.19 1.19 -5.78
CA ARG A 95 14.78 2.40 -6.37
C ARG A 95 14.22 3.69 -5.76
N CYS A 96 12.94 3.71 -5.36
CA CYS A 96 12.37 4.87 -4.69
C CYS A 96 13.07 5.15 -3.35
N ILE A 97 13.45 4.11 -2.61
CA ILE A 97 14.13 4.20 -1.31
C ILE A 97 15.62 4.54 -1.48
N ASP A 98 16.26 4.05 -2.54
CA ASP A 98 17.70 4.24 -2.81
C ASP A 98 18.06 5.63 -3.39
N THR A 99 17.09 6.53 -3.58
CA THR A 99 17.35 7.91 -4.02
C THR A 99 18.07 8.68 -2.89
N PRO A 100 19.24 9.31 -3.12
CA PRO A 100 20.22 9.62 -2.06
C PRO A 100 19.91 10.88 -1.24
N ALA A 101 18.68 11.04 -0.75
CA ALA A 101 18.29 12.16 0.10
C ALA A 101 18.33 11.85 1.62
N ALA A 102 18.50 10.60 2.05
CA ALA A 102 18.54 10.30 3.48
C ALA A 102 19.50 9.15 3.84
N THR A 103 20.35 9.47 4.80
CA THR A 103 21.36 8.64 5.46
C THR A 103 20.86 7.27 5.90
N HIS A 104 21.63 6.24 5.54
CA HIS A 104 21.67 4.87 6.06
C HIS A 104 20.88 4.60 7.36
N ILE A 105 19.73 3.93 7.23
CA ILE A 105 19.31 2.89 8.16
C ILE A 105 19.02 1.65 7.33
N ARG A 106 20.00 0.75 7.29
CA ARG A 106 19.96 -0.51 6.58
C ARG A 106 19.17 -1.52 7.43
N GLU A 107 17.85 -1.49 7.30
CA GLU A 107 16.98 -2.57 7.77
C GLU A 107 16.24 -3.14 6.56
N SER A 108 16.64 -4.34 6.13
CA SER A 108 16.11 -5.02 4.95
C SER A 108 14.61 -5.35 5.01
N SER A 109 13.95 -5.05 6.14
CA SER A 109 12.51 -5.19 6.39
C SER A 109 11.69 -3.93 6.08
N LEU A 110 12.33 -2.80 5.72
CA LEU A 110 11.62 -1.54 5.46
C LEU A 110 10.84 -1.57 4.14
N THR A 111 11.31 -2.31 3.13
CA THR A 111 10.63 -2.42 1.83
C THR A 111 9.41 -3.34 1.86
N ASP A 112 9.15 -4.07 2.96
CA ASP A 112 7.98 -4.94 3.07
C ASP A 112 6.77 -4.19 3.63
N HIS A 113 6.95 -2.98 4.16
CA HIS A 113 5.87 -2.21 4.76
C HIS A 113 5.61 -0.90 4.01
N LEU A 114 4.33 -0.57 3.87
CA LEU A 114 3.84 0.68 3.31
C LEU A 114 2.97 1.38 4.37
N LEU A 115 3.23 2.66 4.60
CA LEU A 115 2.47 3.54 5.48
C LEU A 115 1.57 4.42 4.61
N ILE A 116 0.26 4.34 4.82
CA ILE A 116 -0.72 5.03 4.00
C ILE A 116 -1.54 5.97 4.88
N ARG A 117 -1.66 7.23 4.48
CA ARG A 117 -2.57 8.22 5.07
C ARG A 117 -3.86 8.27 4.26
N ALA A 118 -5.01 8.01 4.89
CA ALA A 118 -6.33 7.93 4.24
C ALA A 118 -7.50 8.47 5.08
#